data_AF-A0A842K4P3-F1
#
_entry.id   AF-A0A842K4P3-F1
#
_cell.length_a   1.000
_cell.length_b   1.000
_cell.length_c   1.000
_cell.angle_alpha   90.00
_cell.angle_beta   90.00
_cell.angle_gamma   90.00
#
_symmetry.space_group_name_H-M   'P 1'
#
loop_
_entity.id
_entity.type
_entity.pdbx_description
1 polymer ?
#
loop_
_entity_poly.entity_id
_entity_poly.type
_entity_poly.pdbx_seq_one_letter_code
_entity_poly.pdbx_strand_id
1 'polypeptide(L)'
;MDQAQFLAAIEAVFAQSPSGSGNLIDRMHYTNDGVLGTASETCGTIGFGIAAEISPSQNVLSTVSDLNRLMTFGHYWLAEGADNSNWSLVCGFKFQHETSNVQQVIEISAGLVQHSRVIVDSAREQLGDASHRQYWLDDVPAEAQALILTGHLG
;
A
#
# COMPACT_ATOMS: atom_id res chain seq x y z
N MET A 1 -10.22 -4.39 -18.34
CA MET A 1 -9.77 -2.99 -18.26
C MET A 1 -8.36 -2.90 -18.83
N ASP A 2 -7.98 -1.83 -19.52
CA ASP A 2 -6.57 -1.61 -19.90
C ASP A 2 -5.82 -0.76 -18.85
N GLN A 3 -4.49 -0.64 -18.99
CA GLN A 3 -3.67 0.13 -18.05
C GLN A 3 -4.11 1.61 -17.95
N ALA A 4 -4.47 2.23 -19.08
CA ALA A 4 -4.85 3.64 -19.10
C ALA A 4 -6.18 3.87 -18.36
N GLN A 5 -7.12 2.96 -18.52
CA GLN A 5 -8.38 2.93 -17.78
C GLN A 5 -8.16 2.74 -16.27
N PHE A 6 -7.21 1.89 -15.86
CA PHE A 6 -6.87 1.74 -14.44
C PHE A 6 -6.31 3.04 -13.87
N LEU A 7 -5.34 3.64 -14.56
CA LEU A 7 -4.72 4.89 -14.11
C LEU A 7 -5.74 6.02 -13.99
N ALA A 8 -6.63 6.18 -14.99
CA ALA A 8 -7.70 7.16 -14.94
C ALA A 8 -8.66 6.92 -13.76
N ALA A 9 -9.00 5.66 -13.46
CA ALA A 9 -9.85 5.31 -12.33
C ALA A 9 -9.18 5.63 -10.98
N ILE A 10 -7.89 5.29 -10.83
CA ILE A 10 -7.11 5.60 -9.62
C ILE A 10 -6.97 7.11 -9.43
N GLU A 11 -6.62 7.83 -10.49
CA GLU A 11 -6.47 9.29 -10.46
C GLU A 11 -7.78 9.96 -10.00
N ALA A 12 -8.93 9.53 -10.55
CA ALA A 12 -10.24 10.05 -10.17
C ALA A 12 -10.59 9.77 -8.69
N VAL A 13 -10.19 8.62 -8.14
CA VAL A 13 -10.41 8.30 -6.72
C VAL A 13 -9.47 9.12 -5.83
N PHE A 14 -8.18 9.17 -6.17
CA PHE A 14 -7.17 9.81 -5.36
C PHE A 14 -7.38 11.33 -5.33
N ALA A 15 -7.85 11.94 -6.43
CA ALA A 15 -8.24 13.35 -6.48
C ALA A 15 -9.33 13.73 -5.47
N GLN A 16 -10.09 12.75 -4.95
CA GLN A 16 -11.12 12.95 -3.93
C GLN A 16 -10.60 12.73 -2.50
N SER A 17 -9.31 12.42 -2.31
CA SER A 17 -8.74 12.18 -0.99
C SER A 17 -8.82 13.46 -0.13
N PRO A 18 -9.35 13.37 1.10
CA PRO A 18 -9.45 14.51 2.00
C PRO A 18 -8.09 14.99 2.51
N SER A 19 -7.10 14.10 2.56
CA SER A 19 -5.76 14.41 3.04
C SER A 19 -4.85 14.91 1.93
N GLY A 20 -5.33 15.01 0.69
CA GLY A 20 -4.53 15.41 -0.47
C GLY A 20 -3.92 14.21 -1.18
N SER A 21 -3.66 14.40 -2.47
CA SER A 21 -3.12 13.38 -3.35
C SER A 21 -2.19 13.97 -4.39
N GLY A 22 -1.37 13.10 -4.98
CA GLY A 22 -0.46 13.47 -6.03
C GLY A 22 -0.12 12.31 -6.96
N ASN A 23 0.59 12.65 -8.01
CA ASN A 23 1.21 11.72 -8.94
C ASN A 23 2.72 11.89 -8.83
N LEU A 24 3.45 10.77 -8.74
CA LEU A 24 4.90 10.81 -8.70
C LEU A 24 5.50 10.61 -10.10
N ILE A 25 4.97 9.61 -10.81
CA ILE A 25 5.21 9.34 -12.22
C ILE A 25 3.89 8.84 -12.82
N ASP A 26 3.78 8.78 -14.14
CA ASP A 26 2.58 8.37 -14.90
C ASP A 26 1.91 7.06 -14.42
N ARG A 27 2.61 6.22 -13.66
CA ARG A 27 2.13 4.92 -13.17
C ARG A 27 1.96 4.82 -11.67
N MET A 28 2.24 5.89 -10.90
CA MET A 28 2.23 5.89 -9.44
C MET A 28 1.46 7.09 -8.89
N HIS A 29 0.39 6.81 -8.16
CA HIS A 29 -0.48 7.80 -7.50
C HIS A 29 -0.49 7.53 -5.99
N TYR A 30 -0.53 8.58 -5.18
CA TYR A 30 -0.50 8.44 -3.72
C TYR A 30 -1.44 9.44 -3.02
N THR A 31 -1.78 9.15 -1.77
CA THR A 31 -2.42 10.08 -0.84
C THR A 31 -1.53 10.35 0.38
N ASN A 32 -1.75 11.46 1.08
CA ASN A 32 -1.04 11.74 2.34
C ASN A 32 -1.43 10.77 3.48
N ASP A 33 -2.51 10.00 3.32
CA ASP A 33 -2.89 8.92 4.24
C ASP A 33 -2.10 7.63 4.01
N GLY A 34 -1.11 7.66 3.11
CA GLY A 34 -0.19 6.57 2.89
C GLY A 34 -0.70 5.46 1.97
N VAL A 35 -1.72 5.76 1.16
CA VAL A 35 -2.22 4.87 0.11
C VAL A 35 -1.46 5.14 -1.19
N LEU A 36 -1.04 4.07 -1.86
CA LEU A 36 -0.31 4.08 -3.13
C LEU A 36 -1.03 3.18 -4.14
N GLY A 37 -1.32 3.71 -5.33
CA GLY A 37 -1.74 2.96 -6.50
C GLY A 37 -0.60 2.91 -7.52
N THR A 38 -0.24 1.71 -7.97
CA THR A 38 0.76 1.51 -9.03
C THR A 38 0.19 0.67 -10.18
N ALA A 39 0.67 0.92 -11.40
CA ALA A 39 0.33 0.09 -12.55
C ALA A 39 1.60 -0.50 -13.18
N SER A 40 1.58 -1.82 -13.42
CA SER A 40 2.53 -2.53 -14.28
C SER A 40 1.87 -2.87 -15.62
N GLU A 41 2.61 -3.55 -16.50
CA GLU A 41 2.11 -3.94 -17.82
C GLU A 41 0.96 -4.95 -17.71
N THR A 42 0.96 -5.76 -16.65
CA THR A 42 0.04 -6.90 -16.50
C THR A 42 -0.95 -6.73 -15.35
N CYS A 43 -0.64 -5.88 -14.37
CA CYS A 43 -1.51 -5.67 -13.21
C CYS A 43 -1.44 -4.26 -12.63
N GLY A 44 -2.54 -3.81 -12.04
CA GLY A 44 -2.58 -2.71 -11.08
C GLY A 44 -2.39 -3.24 -9.66
N THR A 45 -1.73 -2.47 -8.81
CA THR A 45 -1.67 -2.71 -7.36
C THR A 45 -2.15 -1.47 -6.63
N ILE A 46 -2.95 -1.67 -5.58
CA ILE A 46 -3.33 -0.59 -4.66
C ILE A 46 -3.01 -1.09 -3.27
N GLY A 47 -2.31 -0.30 -2.48
CA GLY A 47 -1.98 -0.69 -1.14
C GLY A 47 -1.61 0.49 -0.29
N PHE A 48 -1.29 0.20 0.97
CA PHE A 48 -0.85 1.20 1.92
C PHE A 48 0.23 0.61 2.81
N GLY A 49 1.14 1.48 3.20
CA GLY A 49 2.26 1.14 4.06
C GLY A 49 1.81 1.04 5.52
N ILE A 50 2.07 -0.10 6.15
CA ILE A 50 1.73 -0.34 7.55
C ILE A 50 2.89 0.07 8.44
N ALA A 51 4.06 -0.51 8.26
CA ALA A 51 5.22 -0.27 9.11
C ALA A 51 6.50 -0.46 8.30
N ALA A 52 7.56 0.25 8.67
CA ALA A 52 8.87 0.16 8.01
C ALA A 52 9.96 -0.21 9.02
N GLU A 53 11.15 -0.54 8.53
CA GLU A 53 12.31 -0.98 9.35
C GLU A 53 12.00 -2.24 10.18
N ILE A 54 11.21 -3.13 9.59
CA ILE A 54 10.83 -4.40 10.20
C ILE A 54 11.95 -5.41 10.00
N SER A 55 12.43 -6.00 11.09
CA SER A 55 13.26 -7.20 11.06
C SER A 55 12.39 -8.46 10.93
N PRO A 56 12.55 -9.29 9.88
CA PRO A 56 11.81 -10.53 9.74
C PRO A 56 12.12 -11.49 10.88
N SER A 57 11.11 -11.78 11.71
CA SER A 57 11.20 -12.71 12.83
C SER A 57 10.02 -13.67 12.79
N GLN A 58 10.11 -14.80 13.52
CA GLN A 58 9.00 -15.76 13.59
C GLN A 58 7.69 -15.10 14.04
N ASN A 59 7.75 -14.16 14.99
CA ASN A 59 6.57 -13.45 15.46
C ASN A 59 5.92 -12.62 14.35
N VAL A 60 6.72 -11.80 13.65
CA VAL A 60 6.25 -10.97 12.52
C VAL A 60 5.64 -11.85 11.43
N LEU A 61 6.30 -12.94 11.05
CA LEU A 61 5.81 -13.85 10.02
C LEU A 61 4.49 -14.52 10.43
N SER A 62 4.35 -14.90 11.71
CA SER A 62 3.09 -15.44 12.25
C SER A 62 1.97 -14.41 12.19
N THR A 63 2.23 -13.17 12.63
CA THR A 63 1.25 -12.07 12.56
C THR A 63 0.79 -11.82 11.13
N VAL A 64 1.71 -11.74 10.17
CA VAL A 64 1.36 -11.57 8.74
C VAL A 64 0.51 -12.73 8.24
N SER A 65 0.82 -13.97 8.63
CA SER A 65 0.02 -15.13 8.28
C SER A 65 -1.40 -15.06 8.87
N ASP A 66 -1.54 -14.64 10.13
CA ASP A 66 -2.83 -14.52 10.79
C ASP A 66 -3.69 -13.40 10.19
N LEU A 67 -3.10 -12.24 9.93
CA LEU A 67 -3.74 -11.13 9.22
C LEU A 67 -4.29 -11.62 7.87
N ASN A 68 -3.49 -12.31 7.08
CA ASN A 68 -3.91 -12.85 5.77
C ASN A 68 -5.04 -13.87 5.88
N ARG A 69 -5.10 -14.68 6.94
CA ARG A 69 -6.16 -15.66 7.15
C ARG A 69 -7.51 -15.01 7.48
N LEU A 70 -7.49 -13.83 8.10
CA LEU A 70 -8.69 -13.09 8.48
C LEU A 70 -9.24 -12.21 7.35
N MET A 71 -8.43 -11.90 6.34
CA MET A 71 -8.84 -11.05 5.23
C MET A 71 -9.66 -11.81 4.19
N THR A 72 -10.78 -11.23 3.78
CA THR A 72 -11.57 -11.70 2.63
C THR A 72 -10.98 -11.24 1.30
N PHE A 73 -10.37 -10.05 1.27
CA PHE A 73 -9.78 -9.44 0.08
C PHE A 73 -8.49 -8.71 0.43
N GLY A 74 -7.51 -8.72 -0.48
CA GLY A 74 -6.20 -8.11 -0.24
C GLY A 74 -5.31 -8.96 0.63
N HIS A 75 -4.02 -8.65 0.62
CA HIS A 75 -3.01 -9.41 1.36
C HIS A 75 -1.99 -8.48 2.02
N TYR A 76 -1.48 -8.94 3.16
CA TYR A 76 -0.33 -8.38 3.84
C TYR A 76 0.93 -9.10 3.39
N TRP A 77 2.00 -8.36 3.10
CA TRP A 77 3.31 -8.94 2.82
C TRP A 77 4.43 -8.01 3.27
N LEU A 78 5.62 -8.61 3.47
CA LEU A 78 6.85 -7.86 3.69
C LEU A 78 7.45 -7.49 2.34
N ALA A 79 7.49 -6.20 2.05
CA ALA A 79 8.26 -5.62 0.95
C ALA A 79 9.70 -5.38 1.41
N GLU A 80 10.66 -5.71 0.56
CA GLU A 80 12.09 -5.46 0.81
C GLU A 80 12.35 -3.95 0.93
N GLY A 81 13.29 -3.56 1.81
CA GLY A 81 13.69 -2.16 1.95
C GLY A 81 15.15 -1.91 1.67
N ALA A 82 15.72 -0.91 2.34
CA ALA A 82 17.04 -0.38 1.97
C ALA A 82 18.18 -1.41 2.12
N ASP A 83 17.97 -2.45 2.91
CA ASP A 83 18.89 -3.58 3.08
C ASP A 83 18.15 -4.88 3.48
N ASN A 84 18.92 -5.95 3.68
CA ASN A 84 18.42 -7.29 4.01
C ASN A 84 17.67 -7.39 5.35
N SER A 85 17.79 -6.40 6.24
CA SER A 85 17.22 -6.41 7.60
C SER A 85 16.10 -5.40 7.79
N ASN A 86 15.94 -4.44 6.86
CA ASN A 86 14.98 -3.35 6.95
C ASN A 86 13.84 -3.54 5.94
N TRP A 87 12.82 -4.31 6.34
CA TRP A 87 11.65 -4.59 5.53
C TRP A 87 10.51 -3.65 5.86
N SER A 88 9.49 -3.66 5.01
CA SER A 88 8.25 -2.93 5.29
C SER A 88 7.03 -3.80 5.14
N LEU A 89 6.14 -3.74 6.11
CA LEU A 89 4.85 -4.36 6.03
C LEU A 89 3.93 -3.45 5.22
N VAL A 90 3.36 -4.01 4.16
CA VAL A 90 2.35 -3.36 3.35
C VAL A 90 1.11 -4.23 3.31
N CYS A 91 -0.04 -3.60 3.12
CA CYS A 91 -1.27 -4.28 2.74
C CYS A 91 -1.67 -3.81 1.35
N GLY A 92 -2.02 -4.73 0.45
CA GLY A 92 -2.44 -4.34 -0.87
C GLY A 92 -3.26 -5.37 -1.64
N PHE A 93 -3.74 -4.90 -2.78
CA PHE A 93 -4.72 -5.54 -3.64
C PHE A 93 -4.15 -5.51 -5.05
N LYS A 94 -4.10 -6.67 -5.70
CA LYS A 94 -3.62 -6.82 -7.07
C LYS A 94 -4.80 -7.05 -8.01
N PHE A 95 -4.82 -6.31 -9.11
CA PHE A 95 -5.85 -6.32 -10.12
C PHE A 95 -5.22 -6.71 -11.46
N GLN A 96 -5.62 -7.85 -12.02
CA GLN A 96 -5.22 -8.19 -13.39
C GLN A 96 -6.03 -7.34 -14.36
N HIS A 97 -5.36 -6.59 -15.24
CA HIS A 97 -6.03 -5.66 -16.16
C HIS A 97 -7.19 -6.32 -16.92
N GLU A 98 -6.92 -7.49 -17.51
CA GLU A 98 -7.85 -8.21 -18.38
C GLU A 98 -9.16 -8.63 -17.69
N THR A 99 -9.09 -9.03 -16.43
CA THR A 99 -10.23 -9.62 -15.69
C THR A 99 -10.86 -8.65 -14.69
N SER A 100 -10.19 -7.53 -14.39
CA SER A 100 -10.66 -6.58 -13.38
C SER A 100 -11.75 -5.67 -13.92
N ASN A 101 -12.79 -5.49 -13.10
CA ASN A 101 -13.86 -4.53 -13.34
C ASN A 101 -13.47 -3.15 -12.81
N VAL A 102 -13.63 -2.11 -13.63
CA VAL A 102 -13.28 -0.72 -13.30
C VAL A 102 -14.02 -0.23 -12.04
N GLN A 103 -15.31 -0.55 -11.93
CA GLN A 103 -16.15 -0.13 -10.80
C GLN A 103 -15.69 -0.78 -9.49
N GLN A 104 -15.33 -2.07 -9.52
CA GLN A 104 -14.77 -2.76 -8.35
C GLN A 104 -13.44 -2.15 -7.91
N VAL A 105 -12.59 -1.77 -8.87
CA VAL A 105 -11.33 -1.08 -8.56
C VAL A 105 -11.61 0.27 -7.89
N ILE A 106 -12.54 1.06 -8.42
CA ILE A 106 -12.94 2.35 -7.82
C ILE A 106 -13.45 2.16 -6.39
N GLU A 107 -14.35 1.20 -6.17
CA GLU A 107 -14.94 0.93 -4.86
C GLU A 107 -13.89 0.52 -3.82
N ILE A 108 -12.99 -0.40 -4.19
CA ILE A 108 -11.90 -0.81 -3.29
C ILE A 108 -10.96 0.37 -3.03
N SER A 109 -10.57 1.11 -4.06
CA SER A 109 -9.69 2.27 -3.92
C SER A 109 -10.27 3.32 -2.97
N ALA A 110 -11.54 3.65 -3.14
CA ALA A 110 -12.23 4.64 -2.31
C ALA A 110 -12.33 4.18 -0.86
N GLY A 111 -12.68 2.90 -0.64
CA GLY A 111 -12.69 2.31 0.70
C GLY A 111 -11.33 2.35 1.37
N LEU A 112 -10.25 2.06 0.63
CA LEU A 112 -8.89 2.14 1.15
C LEU A 112 -8.48 3.57 1.52
N VAL A 113 -8.76 4.55 0.66
CA VAL A 113 -8.48 5.96 0.97
C VAL A 113 -9.24 6.42 2.23
N GLN A 114 -10.47 5.97 2.42
CA GLN A 114 -11.29 6.35 3.58
C GLN A 114 -10.92 5.62 4.88
N HIS A 115 -10.43 4.39 4.79
CA HIS A 115 -10.26 3.50 5.95
C HIS A 115 -8.82 3.05 6.20
N SER A 116 -7.84 3.51 5.41
CA SER A 116 -6.43 3.09 5.54
C SER A 116 -5.91 3.21 6.96
N ARG A 117 -6.17 4.33 7.65
CA ARG A 117 -5.70 4.56 9.02
C ARG A 117 -6.17 3.50 10.00
N VAL A 118 -7.45 3.15 9.97
CA VAL A 118 -8.01 2.12 10.85
C VAL A 118 -7.36 0.76 10.59
N ILE A 119 -7.13 0.43 9.31
CA ILE A 119 -6.50 -0.84 8.94
C ILE A 119 -5.02 -0.85 9.35
N VAL A 120 -4.30 0.28 9.16
CA VAL A 120 -2.91 0.46 9.59
C VAL A 120 -2.79 0.27 11.10
N ASP A 121 -3.62 0.97 11.88
CA ASP A 121 -3.55 0.95 13.33
C ASP A 121 -3.87 -0.46 13.87
N SER A 122 -4.87 -1.14 13.31
CA SER A 122 -5.20 -2.52 13.68
C SER A 122 -4.08 -3.51 13.35
N ALA A 123 -3.45 -3.39 12.19
CA ALA A 123 -2.33 -4.25 11.82
C ALA A 123 -1.10 -4.00 12.69
N ARG A 124 -0.81 -2.73 13.06
CA ARG A 124 0.27 -2.38 13.99
C ARG A 124 0.02 -2.89 15.40
N GLU A 125 -1.22 -2.84 15.88
CA GLU A 125 -1.57 -3.43 17.17
C GLU A 125 -1.24 -4.93 17.21
N GLN A 126 -1.49 -5.66 16.12
CA GLN A 126 -1.13 -7.09 16.01
C GLN A 126 0.36 -7.36 15.87
N LEU A 127 1.17 -6.39 15.44
CA LEU A 127 2.63 -6.52 15.47
C LEU A 127 3.18 -6.49 16.90
N GLY A 128 2.44 -5.91 17.85
CA GLY A 128 2.81 -5.84 19.27
C GLY A 128 4.17 -5.17 19.47
N ASP A 129 5.03 -5.81 20.25
CA ASP A 129 6.37 -5.29 20.61
C ASP A 129 7.43 -5.45 19.50
N ALA A 130 7.04 -5.90 18.30
CA ALA A 130 7.99 -5.97 17.19
C ALA A 130 8.53 -4.57 16.87
N SER A 131 9.85 -4.41 16.86
CA SER A 131 10.47 -3.12 16.53
C SER A 131 10.16 -2.75 15.08
N HIS A 132 9.64 -1.54 14.90
CA HIS A 132 9.32 -0.95 13.62
C HIS A 132 9.23 0.58 13.75
N ARG A 133 9.27 1.28 12.63
CA ARG A 133 8.87 2.69 12.53
C ARG A 133 7.54 2.85 11.79
N GLN A 134 6.95 4.03 11.96
CA GLN A 134 5.82 4.45 11.12
C GLN A 134 6.24 4.43 9.64
N TYR A 135 5.45 3.80 8.79
CA TYR A 135 5.75 3.72 7.36
C TYR A 135 5.76 5.14 6.74
N TRP A 136 4.66 5.86 6.94
CA TRP A 136 4.45 7.24 6.52
C TRP A 136 4.54 8.15 7.73
N LEU A 137 5.41 9.15 7.69
CA LEU A 137 5.59 10.17 8.70
C LEU A 137 4.63 11.33 8.43
N ASP A 138 3.81 11.68 9.42
CA ASP A 138 2.75 12.69 9.29
C ASP A 138 3.30 14.11 9.02
N ASP A 139 4.56 14.36 9.36
CA ASP A 139 5.26 15.64 9.26
C ASP A 139 6.12 15.79 8.00
N VAL A 140 6.13 14.78 7.13
CA VAL A 140 6.93 14.77 5.91
C VAL A 140 6.01 14.76 4.67
N PRO A 141 6.26 15.61 3.65
CA PRO A 141 5.48 15.58 2.41
C PRO A 141 5.47 14.19 1.78
N ALA A 142 4.33 13.74 1.29
CA ALA A 142 4.19 12.38 0.78
C ALA A 142 5.10 12.11 -0.43
N GLU A 143 5.43 13.10 -1.26
CA GLU A 143 6.41 12.97 -2.35
C GLU A 143 7.77 12.48 -1.86
N ALA A 144 8.20 12.96 -0.68
CA ALA A 144 9.49 12.61 -0.11
C ALA A 144 9.52 11.20 0.50
N GLN A 145 8.34 10.57 0.69
CA GLN A 145 8.18 9.28 1.37
C GLN A 145 7.70 8.17 0.45
N ALA A 146 6.89 8.50 -0.57
CA ALA A 146 6.30 7.57 -1.51
C ALA A 146 7.34 6.77 -2.33
N LEU A 147 8.59 7.24 -2.32
CA LEU A 147 9.74 6.68 -3.03
C LEU A 147 10.64 5.74 -2.23
N ILE A 148 10.45 5.65 -0.91
CA ILE A 148 11.20 4.68 -0.11
C ILE A 148 10.35 3.40 -0.13
N LEU A 149 10.86 2.31 -0.73
CA LEU A 149 10.27 0.95 -0.81
C LEU A 149 9.62 0.52 -2.14
N THR A 150 10.06 1.08 -3.26
CA THR A 150 9.98 0.35 -4.54
C THR A 150 11.34 0.35 -5.25
N GLY A 151 12.32 -0.33 -4.65
CA GLY A 151 13.55 -0.75 -5.32
C GLY A 151 14.73 0.22 -5.25
N HIS A 152 15.60 0.03 -4.26
CA HIS A 152 17.01 -0.10 -4.61
C HIS A 152 17.17 -1.44 -5.33
N LEU A 153 16.88 -1.44 -6.63
CA LEU A 153 17.37 -2.45 -7.57
C LEU A 153 18.33 -1.72 -8.49
N GLY A 154 19.56 -1.55 -7.99
CA GLY A 154 20.77 -1.45 -8.79
C GLY A 154 21.52 -2.76 -8.69
#